data_AF-A0A968NS05-F1
#
_entry.id   AF-A0A968NS05-F1
#
_cell.length_a   1.000
_cell.length_b   1.000
_cell.length_c   1.000
_cell.angle_alpha   90.00
_cell.angle_beta   90.00
_cell.angle_gamma   90.00
#
_symmetry.space_group_name_H-M   'P 1'
#
loop_
_entity.id
_entity.type
_entity.pdbx_description
1 polymer ?
#
loop_
_entity_poly.entity_id
_entity_poly.type
_entity_poly.pdbx_seq_one_letter_code
_entity_poly.pdbx_strand_id
1 'polypeptide(L)'
;MDPSFKRYTKGAATDLAAAAGYSRTTLLAQAGGTADADSVSGMNATAVGSYLNARTAALMPALGTSAVKDLVQGRSLVVAQAGTIGEASQQAVFINAPGLSPAFFDSVDAANFTAYKTKVRFRSTAASGLDYELPTSDLKGRKITLTFNGNTAELRLDDDTLVDTGALGSASTMDLTISVTHPGRGAGNQSETKTYRKTTSTGDACSYAIIYGFNASERLLAKRQEQLKAYKDAGKAEDSREVRTEILNIMGLTWMYQTGRVRDLLASHNRIIPLSFHRFGRMAQEEGFYVDVGLQASSTRSDDGVKDDGRFDNVFHLGSLFSSAMEHGVIQQMQAKADGSPYDAVSTVNILREANKGASGQKLFLARASKLEHHQIQPHRIQRHQRRVRSWGALHRQQRQRGA
;
A
#
# COMPACT_ATOMS: atom_id res chain seq x y z
N MET A 1 8.07 -14.99 -27.86
CA MET A 1 7.34 -15.22 -26.58
C MET A 1 7.31 -13.90 -25.85
N ASP A 2 6.13 -13.44 -25.42
CA ASP A 2 6.10 -12.43 -24.35
C ASP A 2 6.59 -13.14 -23.07
N PRO A 3 7.78 -12.80 -22.54
CA PRO A 3 8.30 -13.44 -21.33
C PRO A 3 7.42 -13.20 -20.10
N SER A 4 6.44 -12.30 -20.19
CA SER A 4 5.43 -12.05 -19.16
C SER A 4 4.17 -12.91 -19.27
N PHE A 5 3.92 -13.55 -20.43
CA PHE A 5 2.75 -14.43 -20.58
C PHE A 5 2.98 -15.78 -19.89
N LYS A 6 2.14 -16.06 -18.90
CA LYS A 6 2.24 -17.25 -18.04
C LYS A 6 0.88 -17.93 -17.95
N ARG A 7 0.82 -19.21 -18.28
CA ARG A 7 -0.36 -20.06 -18.05
C ARG A 7 -0.29 -20.67 -16.66
N TYR A 8 -1.44 -20.85 -16.02
CA TYR A 8 -1.52 -21.38 -14.68
C TYR A 8 -2.59 -22.47 -14.56
N THR A 9 -2.27 -23.55 -13.85
CA THR A 9 -3.21 -24.56 -13.37
C THR A 9 -3.60 -24.24 -11.93
N LYS A 10 -4.85 -24.51 -11.56
CA LYS A 10 -5.39 -24.23 -10.22
C LYS A 10 -5.44 -25.52 -9.40
N GLY A 11 -4.91 -25.47 -8.17
CA GLY A 11 -5.10 -26.53 -7.17
C GLY A 11 -6.46 -26.43 -6.48
N ALA A 12 -6.84 -27.48 -5.74
CA ALA A 12 -8.00 -27.45 -4.86
C ALA A 12 -7.77 -26.45 -3.71
N ALA A 13 -8.78 -25.64 -3.38
CA ALA A 13 -8.70 -24.71 -2.26
C ALA A 13 -8.93 -25.45 -0.94
N THR A 14 -8.15 -25.13 0.10
CA THR A 14 -8.48 -25.54 1.46
C THR A 14 -9.53 -24.60 2.03
N ASP A 15 -10.58 -25.16 2.66
CA ASP A 15 -11.52 -24.36 3.45
C ASP A 15 -10.82 -23.89 4.74
N LEU A 16 -10.29 -22.67 4.70
CA LEU A 16 -9.57 -22.06 5.81
C LEU A 16 -10.46 -21.82 7.04
N ALA A 17 -11.76 -21.56 6.82
CA ALA A 17 -12.68 -21.35 7.91
C ALA A 17 -12.93 -22.67 8.66
N ALA A 18 -13.17 -23.75 7.92
CA ALA A 18 -13.29 -25.08 8.51
C ALA A 18 -11.98 -25.51 9.20
N ALA A 19 -10.83 -25.34 8.53
CA ALA A 19 -9.52 -25.70 9.07
C ALA A 19 -9.16 -24.95 10.37
N ALA A 20 -9.50 -23.66 10.45
CA ALA A 20 -9.32 -22.87 11.68
C ALA A 20 -10.38 -23.17 12.74
N GLY A 21 -11.46 -23.88 12.40
CA GLY A 21 -12.66 -24.01 13.22
C GLY A 21 -13.34 -22.65 13.49
N TYR A 22 -13.34 -21.77 12.49
CA TYR A 22 -13.96 -20.45 12.57
C TYR A 22 -15.49 -20.56 12.60
N SER A 23 -16.11 -19.79 13.48
CA SER A 23 -17.56 -19.63 13.59
C SER A 23 -17.87 -18.17 13.87
N ARG A 24 -18.57 -17.51 12.94
CA ARG A 24 -19.00 -16.12 13.10
C ARG A 24 -19.88 -15.95 14.34
N THR A 25 -20.79 -16.90 14.58
CA THR A 25 -21.68 -16.89 15.75
C THR A 25 -20.88 -16.93 17.05
N THR A 26 -19.86 -17.80 17.14
CA THR A 26 -18.99 -17.90 18.32
C THR A 26 -18.15 -16.64 18.48
N LEU A 27 -17.58 -16.10 17.40
CA LEU A 27 -16.83 -14.84 17.44
C LEU A 27 -17.68 -13.69 17.97
N LEU A 28 -18.91 -13.53 17.47
CA LEU A 28 -19.82 -12.46 17.91
C LEU A 28 -20.24 -12.65 19.37
N ALA A 29 -20.51 -13.88 19.80
CA ALA A 29 -20.79 -14.17 21.20
C ALA A 29 -19.61 -13.83 22.12
N GLN A 30 -18.38 -14.16 21.72
CA GLN A 30 -17.15 -13.80 22.45
C GLN A 30 -16.89 -12.30 22.46
N ALA A 31 -17.19 -11.62 21.35
CA ALA A 31 -17.09 -10.16 21.29
C ALA A 31 -18.03 -9.47 22.28
N GLY A 32 -19.20 -10.05 22.53
CA GLY A 32 -20.19 -9.50 23.45
C GLY A 32 -20.61 -8.08 23.04
N GLY A 33 -20.82 -7.23 24.04
CA GLY A 33 -21.25 -5.85 23.82
C GLY A 33 -22.70 -5.72 23.37
N THR A 34 -23.07 -4.53 22.93
CA THR A 34 -24.39 -4.22 22.37
C THR A 34 -24.19 -3.66 20.97
N ALA A 35 -24.89 -4.26 20.00
CA ALA A 35 -24.94 -3.76 18.64
C ALA A 35 -26.41 -3.59 18.22
N ASP A 36 -26.69 -2.49 17.55
CA ASP A 36 -27.95 -2.26 16.85
C ASP A 36 -27.68 -2.01 15.36
N ALA A 37 -28.71 -1.61 14.59
CA ALA A 37 -28.57 -1.39 13.15
C ALA A 37 -27.55 -0.31 12.77
N ASP A 38 -27.20 0.57 13.71
CA ASP A 38 -26.44 1.80 13.45
C ASP A 38 -25.25 1.98 14.39
N SER A 39 -25.04 1.09 15.36
CA SER A 39 -24.02 1.34 16.37
C SER A 39 -23.57 0.10 17.12
N VAL A 40 -22.41 0.22 17.76
CA VAL A 40 -21.81 -0.82 18.60
C VAL A 40 -21.13 -0.20 19.82
N SER A 41 -21.24 -0.85 20.97
CA SER A 41 -20.59 -0.44 22.23
C SER A 41 -20.22 -1.64 23.08
N GLY A 42 -19.15 -1.52 23.87
CA GLY A 42 -18.84 -2.47 24.93
C GLY A 42 -18.23 -3.79 24.46
N MET A 43 -17.56 -3.83 23.30
CA MET A 43 -16.93 -5.04 22.82
C MET A 43 -15.76 -5.49 23.72
N ASN A 44 -15.68 -6.79 23.96
CA ASN A 44 -14.62 -7.42 24.75
C ASN A 44 -13.42 -7.76 23.85
N ALA A 45 -12.51 -6.80 23.70
CA ALA A 45 -11.30 -6.96 22.89
C ALA A 45 -10.43 -8.15 23.35
N THR A 46 -10.36 -8.42 24.65
CA THR A 46 -9.60 -9.55 25.21
C THR A 46 -10.20 -10.88 24.77
N ALA A 47 -11.52 -11.05 24.87
CA ALA A 47 -12.19 -12.28 24.45
C ALA A 47 -12.10 -12.50 22.93
N VAL A 48 -12.23 -11.43 22.13
CA VAL A 48 -11.99 -11.49 20.68
C VAL A 48 -10.56 -11.93 20.39
N GLY A 49 -9.57 -11.33 21.07
CA GLY A 49 -8.16 -11.70 20.93
C GLY A 49 -7.91 -13.17 21.26
N SER A 50 -8.43 -13.65 22.39
CA SER A 50 -8.33 -15.06 22.81
C SER A 50 -8.96 -16.01 21.79
N TYR A 51 -10.15 -15.67 21.26
CA TYR A 51 -10.81 -16.47 20.23
C TYR A 51 -9.95 -16.54 18.95
N LEU A 52 -9.51 -15.39 18.43
CA LEU A 52 -8.71 -15.34 17.20
C LEU A 52 -7.35 -16.04 17.37
N ASN A 53 -6.71 -15.92 18.53
CA ASN A 53 -5.47 -16.64 18.83
C ASN A 53 -5.68 -18.15 18.81
N ALA A 54 -6.78 -18.65 19.37
CA ALA A 54 -7.12 -20.07 19.32
C ALA A 54 -7.38 -20.57 17.88
N ARG A 55 -8.01 -19.74 17.03
CA ARG A 55 -8.23 -20.09 15.61
C ARG A 55 -6.92 -20.09 14.82
N THR A 56 -6.04 -19.13 15.07
CA THR A 56 -4.69 -19.10 14.50
C THR A 56 -3.90 -20.35 14.88
N ALA A 57 -3.91 -20.73 16.16
CA ALA A 57 -3.25 -21.93 16.64
C ALA A 57 -3.81 -23.22 16.00
N ALA A 58 -5.13 -23.29 15.77
CA ALA A 58 -5.77 -24.41 15.07
C ALA A 58 -5.44 -24.44 13.57
N LEU A 59 -5.31 -23.27 12.94
CA LEU A 59 -4.98 -23.16 11.52
C LEU A 59 -3.53 -23.58 11.24
N MET A 60 -2.58 -23.25 12.11
CA MET A 60 -1.14 -23.50 11.88
C MET A 60 -0.81 -24.96 11.51
N PRO A 61 -1.30 -26.00 12.22
CA PRO A 61 -1.10 -27.40 11.82
C PRO A 61 -1.73 -27.74 10.46
N ALA A 62 -2.90 -27.18 10.14
CA ALA A 62 -3.58 -27.42 8.88
C ALA A 62 -2.86 -26.78 7.67
N LEU A 63 -2.03 -25.75 7.90
CA LEU A 63 -1.16 -25.17 6.87
C LEU A 63 0.06 -26.06 6.57
N GLY A 64 0.51 -26.87 7.53
CA GLY A 64 1.68 -27.76 7.37
C GLY A 64 2.95 -27.02 6.92
N THR A 65 3.75 -27.65 6.05
CA THR A 65 4.90 -27.03 5.37
C THR A 65 4.56 -26.49 3.97
N SER A 66 3.30 -26.59 3.57
CA SER A 66 2.84 -26.13 2.26
C SER A 66 2.99 -24.62 2.17
N ALA A 67 3.43 -24.10 1.02
CA ALA A 67 3.47 -22.66 0.83
C ALA A 67 2.03 -22.13 0.90
N VAL A 68 1.80 -21.00 1.60
CA VAL A 68 0.46 -20.37 1.73
C VAL A 68 -0.27 -20.22 0.39
N LYS A 69 0.49 -20.05 -0.70
CA LYS A 69 -0.05 -20.02 -2.07
C LYS A 69 -0.83 -21.29 -2.41
N ASP A 70 -0.38 -22.47 -2.00
CA ASP A 70 -0.95 -23.76 -2.38
C ASP A 70 -2.27 -24.04 -1.65
N LEU A 71 -2.46 -23.47 -0.45
CA LEU A 71 -3.67 -23.60 0.36
C LEU A 71 -4.82 -22.69 -0.10
N VAL A 72 -4.52 -21.53 -0.69
CA VAL A 72 -5.52 -20.49 -1.06
C VAL A 72 -5.69 -20.43 -2.58
N GLN A 73 -6.03 -21.57 -3.19
CA GLN A 73 -6.15 -21.75 -4.65
C GLN A 73 -4.82 -21.60 -5.41
N GLY A 74 -3.79 -22.34 -4.96
CA GLY A 74 -2.46 -22.32 -5.57
C GLY A 74 -2.48 -22.36 -7.08
N ARG A 75 -1.78 -21.40 -7.68
CA ARG A 75 -1.53 -21.35 -9.11
C ARG A 75 -0.14 -21.91 -9.37
N SER A 76 -0.07 -23.07 -10.02
CA SER A 76 1.18 -23.58 -10.55
C SER A 76 1.35 -23.10 -11.99
N LEU A 77 2.57 -22.70 -12.34
CA LEU A 77 2.88 -22.33 -13.72
C LEU A 77 2.73 -23.57 -14.60
N VAL A 78 1.90 -23.49 -15.63
CA VAL A 78 1.93 -24.47 -16.71
C VAL A 78 3.09 -24.07 -17.60
N VAL A 79 4.10 -24.94 -17.69
CA VAL A 79 5.15 -24.79 -18.68
C VAL A 79 4.49 -24.91 -20.05
N ALA A 80 4.36 -23.79 -20.75
CA ALA A 80 3.89 -23.80 -22.13
C ALA A 80 5.02 -24.38 -22.98
N GLN A 81 4.84 -25.60 -23.49
CA GLN A 81 5.62 -26.11 -24.60
C GLN A 81 4.97 -25.60 -25.88
N ALA A 82 5.69 -24.79 -26.65
CA ALA A 82 5.31 -24.43 -28.01
C ALA A 82 6.28 -25.15 -28.96
N GLY A 83 5.75 -25.86 -29.96
CA GLY A 83 6.58 -26.55 -30.95
C GLY A 83 7.28 -25.57 -31.90
N THR A 84 6.72 -24.37 -32.06
CA THR A 84 7.31 -23.27 -32.85
C THR A 84 7.09 -21.90 -32.20
N ILE A 85 7.89 -20.90 -32.60
CA ILE A 85 7.73 -19.50 -32.17
C ILE A 85 6.36 -18.93 -32.61
N GLY A 86 5.83 -19.38 -33.76
CA GLY A 86 4.52 -18.94 -34.29
C GLY A 86 3.33 -19.46 -33.49
N GLU A 87 3.43 -20.65 -32.90
CA GLU A 87 2.41 -21.14 -31.96
C GLU A 87 2.46 -20.38 -30.63
N ALA A 88 3.65 -19.94 -30.20
CA ALA A 88 3.83 -19.22 -28.94
C ALA A 88 3.26 -17.78 -28.95
N SER A 89 3.17 -17.13 -30.11
CA SER A 89 2.60 -15.78 -30.24
C SER A 89 1.07 -15.77 -30.26
N GLN A 90 0.44 -16.85 -30.75
CA GLN A 90 -1.03 -17.01 -30.74
C GLN A 90 -1.60 -17.30 -29.34
N GLN A 91 -0.76 -17.75 -28.39
CA GLN A 91 -1.20 -18.05 -27.03
C GLN A 91 -1.35 -16.81 -26.14
N ALA A 92 -0.77 -15.67 -26.53
CA ALA A 92 -1.06 -14.40 -25.87
C ALA A 92 -2.51 -14.03 -26.17
N VAL A 93 -3.41 -14.28 -25.21
CA VAL A 93 -4.78 -13.76 -25.26
C VAL A 93 -4.66 -12.24 -25.11
N PHE A 94 -4.50 -11.56 -26.24
CA PHE A 94 -4.73 -10.13 -26.30
C PHE A 94 -6.20 -9.93 -25.99
N ILE A 95 -6.47 -9.17 -24.93
CA ILE A 95 -7.81 -8.64 -24.69
C ILE A 95 -8.05 -7.65 -25.84
N ASN A 96 -8.56 -8.17 -26.95
CA ASN A 96 -9.03 -7.35 -28.06
C ASN A 96 -10.27 -6.62 -27.57
N ALA A 97 -10.08 -5.48 -26.93
CA ALA A 97 -11.12 -4.48 -26.94
C ALA A 97 -11.37 -4.10 -28.41
N PRO A 98 -12.62 -4.02 -28.88
CA PRO A 98 -12.92 -3.61 -30.24
C PRO A 98 -12.18 -2.31 -30.57
N GLY A 99 -11.39 -2.31 -31.65
CA GLY A 99 -10.66 -1.13 -32.11
C GLY A 99 -9.22 -0.95 -31.57
N LEU A 100 -8.71 -1.83 -30.71
CA LEU A 100 -7.31 -1.78 -30.28
C LEU A 100 -6.46 -2.84 -31.00
N SER A 101 -5.52 -2.40 -31.82
CA SER A 101 -4.45 -3.27 -32.35
C SER A 101 -3.26 -3.27 -31.39
N PRO A 102 -2.75 -4.45 -30.97
CA PRO A 102 -1.53 -4.51 -30.16
C PRO A 102 -0.36 -3.88 -30.92
N ALA A 103 0.42 -3.07 -30.19
CA ALA A 103 1.68 -2.53 -30.70
C ALA A 103 2.80 -3.48 -30.29
N PHE A 104 3.53 -3.98 -31.27
CA PHE A 104 4.76 -4.73 -31.04
C PHE A 104 5.94 -3.77 -31.09
N PHE A 105 6.91 -3.96 -30.19
CA PHE A 105 8.15 -3.21 -30.20
C PHE A 105 9.28 -4.18 -30.55
N ASP A 106 10.06 -3.83 -31.56
CA ASP A 106 11.15 -4.69 -32.05
C ASP A 106 12.40 -4.64 -31.14
N SER A 107 12.45 -3.67 -30.21
CA SER A 107 13.47 -3.59 -29.15
C SER A 107 13.01 -2.76 -27.95
N VAL A 108 13.65 -2.97 -26.79
CA VAL A 108 13.45 -2.17 -25.57
C VAL A 108 14.08 -0.77 -25.65
N ASP A 109 14.98 -0.56 -26.63
CA ASP A 109 15.67 0.72 -26.86
C ASP A 109 15.02 1.53 -27.99
N ALA A 110 13.99 0.99 -28.65
CA ALA A 110 13.24 1.72 -29.66
C ALA A 110 12.73 3.04 -29.06
N ALA A 111 12.87 4.16 -29.79
CA ALA A 111 12.41 5.47 -29.36
C ALA A 111 10.94 5.45 -28.88
N ASN A 112 10.13 4.59 -29.50
CA ASN A 112 8.75 4.35 -29.12
C ASN A 112 8.60 3.75 -27.72
N PHE A 113 9.46 2.82 -27.30
CA PHE A 113 9.40 2.22 -25.96
C PHE A 113 9.73 3.24 -24.85
N THR A 114 10.73 4.10 -25.08
CA THR A 114 11.08 5.17 -24.13
C THR A 114 9.93 6.14 -23.89
N ALA A 115 9.12 6.43 -24.92
CA ALA A 115 7.93 7.27 -24.80
C ALA A 115 6.82 6.66 -23.91
N TYR A 116 6.83 5.34 -23.69
CA TYR A 116 5.85 4.64 -22.84
C TYR A 116 6.35 4.33 -21.42
N LYS A 117 7.56 4.74 -21.06
CA LYS A 117 8.06 4.57 -19.69
C LYS A 117 7.23 5.40 -18.72
N THR A 118 6.68 4.74 -17.70
CA THR A 118 6.05 5.45 -16.58
C THR A 118 7.08 6.33 -15.90
N LYS A 119 6.73 7.58 -15.63
CA LYS A 119 7.60 8.55 -14.98
C LYS A 119 7.09 8.92 -13.60
N VAL A 120 8.01 9.24 -12.70
CA VAL A 120 7.70 9.88 -11.42
C VAL A 120 8.37 11.23 -11.36
N ARG A 121 7.65 12.22 -10.85
CA ARG A 121 8.11 13.59 -10.66
C ARG A 121 7.93 14.01 -9.21
N PHE A 122 8.97 14.57 -8.64
CA PHE A 122 9.00 15.18 -7.32
C PHE A 122 9.07 16.69 -7.52
N ARG A 123 8.12 17.44 -6.95
CA ARG A 123 8.12 18.89 -7.07
C ARG A 123 7.70 19.56 -5.78
N SER A 124 8.41 20.59 -5.34
CA SER A 124 7.93 21.46 -4.25
C SER A 124 7.21 22.71 -4.76
N THR A 125 6.36 23.29 -3.92
CA THR A 125 5.66 24.55 -4.22
C THR A 125 6.47 25.81 -3.90
N ALA A 126 7.76 25.70 -3.58
CA ALA A 126 8.61 26.83 -3.22
C ALA A 126 9.10 27.60 -4.46
N ALA A 127 9.47 28.88 -4.28
CA ALA A 127 9.87 29.77 -5.38
C ALA A 127 11.16 29.34 -6.10
N SER A 128 12.14 28.80 -5.37
CA SER A 128 13.30 28.07 -5.87
C SER A 128 13.16 26.57 -5.55
N GLY A 129 11.99 26.04 -5.94
CA GLY A 129 11.55 24.70 -5.58
C GLY A 129 12.30 23.59 -6.29
N LEU A 130 12.32 22.45 -5.61
CA LEU A 130 12.76 21.17 -6.13
C LEU A 130 11.83 20.75 -7.28
N ASP A 131 12.38 20.26 -8.38
CA ASP A 131 11.65 19.71 -9.52
C ASP A 131 12.50 18.65 -10.25
N TYR A 132 12.28 17.38 -9.89
CA TYR A 132 13.03 16.25 -10.41
C TYR A 132 12.10 15.19 -11.01
N GLU A 133 12.29 14.84 -12.28
CA GLU A 133 11.54 13.80 -12.99
C GLU A 133 12.48 12.71 -13.51
N LEU A 134 12.06 11.46 -13.37
CA LEU A 134 12.76 10.31 -13.96
C LEU A 134 11.80 9.16 -14.28
N PRO A 135 12.16 8.28 -15.23
CA PRO A 135 11.47 7.01 -15.42
C PRO A 135 11.50 6.16 -14.15
N THR A 136 10.39 5.52 -13.80
CA THR A 136 10.35 4.65 -12.61
C THR A 136 11.25 3.42 -12.74
N SER A 137 11.57 2.99 -13.97
CA SER A 137 12.57 1.95 -14.25
C SER A 137 13.97 2.33 -13.75
N ASP A 138 14.28 3.63 -13.73
CA ASP A 138 15.62 4.13 -13.41
C ASP A 138 15.81 4.26 -11.90
N LEU A 139 14.74 4.12 -11.11
CA LEU A 139 14.82 4.00 -9.67
C LEU A 139 15.58 2.75 -9.23
N LYS A 140 15.45 1.62 -9.95
CA LYS A 140 16.22 0.38 -9.71
C LYS A 140 16.22 -0.11 -8.25
N GLY A 141 15.14 0.16 -7.51
CA GLY A 141 15.04 -0.19 -6.09
C GLY A 141 15.91 0.67 -5.16
N ARG A 142 16.47 1.79 -5.64
CA ARG A 142 17.20 2.79 -4.84
C ARG A 142 16.29 3.46 -3.82
N LYS A 143 16.79 3.78 -2.63
CA LYS A 143 16.05 4.54 -1.61
C LYS A 143 15.85 5.96 -2.14
N ILE A 144 14.71 6.57 -1.85
CA ILE A 144 14.46 7.99 -2.16
C ILE A 144 14.26 8.68 -0.82
N THR A 145 15.03 9.72 -0.54
CA THR A 145 14.91 10.47 0.71
C THR A 145 14.66 11.94 0.43
N LEU A 146 13.82 12.54 1.27
CA LEU A 146 13.67 13.99 1.34
C LEU A 146 13.99 14.41 2.77
N THR A 147 15.09 15.13 2.93
CA THR A 147 15.56 15.62 4.24
C THR A 147 15.58 17.13 4.25
N PHE A 148 15.42 17.71 5.44
CA PHE A 148 15.43 19.15 5.63
C PHE A 148 16.60 19.54 6.51
N ASN A 149 17.46 20.43 6.00
CA ASN A 149 18.52 21.07 6.75
C ASN A 149 18.19 22.57 6.85
N GLY A 150 17.59 22.96 7.98
CA GLY A 150 16.95 24.28 8.11
C GLY A 150 15.88 24.49 7.04
N ASN A 151 16.07 25.52 6.22
CA ASN A 151 15.17 25.88 5.12
C ASN A 151 15.55 25.24 3.78
N THR A 152 16.47 24.28 3.74
CA THR A 152 16.85 23.61 2.49
C THR A 152 16.33 22.18 2.46
N ALA A 153 15.54 21.87 1.44
CA ALA A 153 15.09 20.51 1.15
C ALA A 153 16.08 19.82 0.22
N GLU A 154 16.55 18.63 0.59
CA GLU A 154 17.46 17.81 -0.21
C GLU A 154 16.75 16.53 -0.67
N LEU A 155 16.64 16.31 -1.97
CA LEU A 155 16.20 15.03 -2.55
C LEU A 155 17.40 14.19 -2.93
N ARG A 156 17.46 12.97 -2.40
CA ARG A 156 18.55 12.03 -2.69
C ARG A 156 18.03 10.69 -3.21
N LEU A 157 18.84 10.07 -4.06
CA LEU A 157 18.72 8.67 -4.44
C LEU A 157 19.84 7.88 -3.74
N ASP A 158 19.44 6.92 -2.92
CA ASP A 158 20.26 6.39 -1.83
C ASP A 158 20.86 7.54 -1.00
N ASP A 159 22.00 7.37 -0.32
CA ASP A 159 22.56 8.44 0.52
C ASP A 159 23.60 9.33 -0.20
N ASP A 160 24.28 8.80 -1.22
CA ASP A 160 25.42 9.46 -1.86
C ASP A 160 25.03 10.37 -3.03
N THR A 161 23.84 10.17 -3.63
CA THR A 161 23.42 10.94 -4.82
C THR A 161 22.41 12.02 -4.44
N LEU A 162 22.87 13.26 -4.30
CA LEU A 162 21.99 14.44 -4.30
C LEU A 162 21.50 14.70 -5.72
N VAL A 163 20.19 14.56 -5.94
CA VAL A 163 19.60 14.74 -7.28
C VAL A 163 18.96 16.10 -7.46
N ASP A 164 18.52 16.72 -6.37
CA ASP A 164 17.97 18.07 -6.41
C ASP A 164 17.94 18.70 -5.01
N THR A 165 17.87 20.04 -4.97
CA THR A 165 17.74 20.83 -3.76
C THR A 165 16.78 21.98 -3.97
N GLY A 166 16.03 22.37 -2.94
CA GLY A 166 15.13 23.51 -3.02
C GLY A 166 15.12 24.30 -1.72
N ALA A 167 15.11 25.62 -1.82
CA ALA A 167 14.99 26.47 -0.63
C ALA A 167 13.51 26.67 -0.29
N LEU A 168 13.14 26.29 0.93
CA LEU A 168 11.98 26.81 1.62
C LEU A 168 12.24 28.30 1.82
N GLY A 169 11.32 29.17 1.38
CA GLY A 169 11.40 30.59 1.76
C GLY A 169 11.29 30.77 3.28
N SER A 170 10.86 31.95 3.73
CA SER A 170 10.55 32.19 5.16
C SER A 170 9.39 31.34 5.71
N ALA A 171 8.73 30.54 4.87
CA ALA A 171 7.61 29.68 5.25
C ALA A 171 8.10 28.38 5.92
N SER A 172 7.59 28.13 7.12
CA SER A 172 7.88 26.96 7.93
C SER A 172 7.24 25.66 7.41
N THR A 173 6.40 25.75 6.38
CA THR A 173 5.71 24.62 5.74
C THR A 173 5.98 24.57 4.24
N MET A 174 6.13 23.35 3.70
CA MET A 174 6.32 23.09 2.28
C MET A 174 5.36 22.01 1.83
N ASP A 175 4.77 22.19 0.66
CA ASP A 175 4.08 21.13 -0.05
C ASP A 175 5.04 20.46 -1.03
N LEU A 176 5.23 19.15 -0.85
CA LEU A 176 5.86 18.26 -1.81
C LEU A 176 4.77 17.56 -2.61
N THR A 177 4.78 17.71 -3.91
CA THR A 177 3.97 16.93 -4.83
C THR A 177 4.78 15.78 -5.40
N ILE A 178 4.21 14.59 -5.34
CA ILE A 178 4.69 13.42 -6.09
C ILE A 178 3.66 13.15 -7.18
N SER A 179 4.10 13.11 -8.43
CA SER A 179 3.24 12.79 -9.57
C SER A 179 3.75 11.56 -10.28
N VAL A 180 2.87 10.61 -10.59
CA VAL A 180 3.19 9.45 -11.43
C VAL A 180 2.42 9.59 -12.73
N THR A 181 3.15 9.59 -13.84
CA THR A 181 2.58 9.74 -15.18
C THR A 181 2.76 8.46 -15.97
N HIS A 182 1.65 7.87 -16.38
CA HIS A 182 1.56 6.76 -17.32
C HIS A 182 1.29 7.31 -18.73
N PRO A 183 2.25 7.20 -19.66
CA PRO A 183 2.02 7.65 -21.02
C PRO A 183 0.95 6.79 -21.70
N GLY A 184 -0.08 7.43 -22.25
CA GLY A 184 -1.17 6.74 -22.93
C GLY A 184 -0.97 6.73 -24.44
N ARG A 185 -1.33 5.63 -25.11
CA ARG A 185 -1.45 5.59 -26.57
C ARG A 185 -2.80 6.21 -26.95
N GLY A 186 -2.80 7.40 -27.55
CA GLY A 186 -3.98 8.05 -28.16
C GLY A 186 -5.00 8.68 -27.20
N ALA A 187 -4.96 8.41 -25.89
CA ALA A 187 -5.88 8.98 -24.89
C ALA A 187 -5.27 10.11 -24.04
N GLY A 188 -4.05 10.55 -24.37
CA GLY A 188 -3.25 11.46 -23.55
C GLY A 188 -2.57 10.76 -22.36
N ASN A 189 -1.65 11.48 -21.71
CA ASN A 189 -0.98 10.99 -20.50
C ASN A 189 -1.96 10.91 -19.33
N GLN A 190 -1.95 9.80 -18.60
CA GLN A 190 -2.67 9.69 -17.32
C GLN A 190 -1.71 10.01 -16.20
N SER A 191 -2.01 11.06 -15.42
CA SER A 191 -1.16 11.49 -14.31
C SER A 191 -1.97 11.49 -13.01
N GLU A 192 -1.39 10.90 -11.97
CA GLU A 192 -1.90 11.00 -10.61
C GLU A 192 -0.91 11.79 -9.76
N THR A 193 -1.42 12.76 -8.99
CA THR A 193 -0.59 13.62 -8.14
C THR A 193 -1.08 13.55 -6.70
N LYS A 194 -0.12 13.44 -5.77
CA LYS A 194 -0.36 13.54 -4.34
C LYS A 194 0.52 14.61 -3.72
N THR A 195 -0.12 15.54 -3.02
CA THR A 195 0.57 16.54 -2.19
C THR A 195 0.75 16.02 -0.76
N TYR A 196 1.99 16.14 -0.28
CA TYR A 196 2.45 15.81 1.05
C TYR A 196 2.99 17.09 1.69
N ARG A 197 2.39 17.50 2.80
CA ARG A 197 2.82 18.71 3.52
C ARG A 197 3.86 18.35 4.58
N LYS A 198 4.92 19.15 4.69
CA LYS A 198 5.74 19.23 5.90
C LYS A 198 4.89 19.91 6.99
N THR A 199 4.66 19.20 8.09
CA THR A 199 3.75 19.67 9.15
C THR A 199 4.45 20.34 10.32
N THR A 200 5.77 20.19 10.47
CA THR A 200 6.55 20.88 11.51
C THR A 200 6.84 22.32 11.11
N SER A 201 6.51 23.26 11.99
CA SER A 201 6.88 24.66 11.83
C SER A 201 8.25 25.00 12.44
N THR A 202 8.81 24.09 13.24
CA THR A 202 10.12 24.24 13.89
C THR A 202 11.23 23.93 12.88
N GLY A 203 12.39 24.56 13.03
CA GLY A 203 13.59 24.29 12.24
C GLY A 203 14.20 22.90 12.48
N ASP A 204 13.48 22.01 13.17
CA ASP A 204 13.93 20.68 13.54
C ASP A 204 14.07 19.78 12.31
N ALA A 205 15.10 18.94 12.34
CA ALA A 205 15.40 18.03 11.25
C ALA A 205 14.25 17.04 11.01
N CYS A 206 13.56 17.20 9.89
CA CYS A 206 12.55 16.26 9.41
C CYS A 206 13.17 15.33 8.37
N SER A 207 12.85 14.05 8.45
CA SER A 207 13.35 13.04 7.52
C SER A 207 12.21 12.24 6.94
N TYR A 208 12.15 12.17 5.62
CA TYR A 208 11.16 11.38 4.90
C TYR A 208 11.86 10.35 4.02
N ALA A 209 11.42 9.11 4.08
CA ALA A 209 11.69 8.11 3.07
C ALA A 209 10.47 8.04 2.13
N ILE A 210 10.67 8.35 0.85
CA ILE A 210 9.64 8.09 -0.16
C ILE A 210 9.70 6.61 -0.50
N ILE A 211 8.64 5.91 -0.11
CA ILE A 211 8.50 4.48 -0.32
C ILE A 211 7.75 4.22 -1.62
N TYR A 212 8.24 3.24 -2.38
CA TYR A 212 7.62 2.85 -3.63
C TYR A 212 7.78 1.35 -3.88
N GLY A 213 6.82 0.79 -4.62
CA GLY A 213 6.85 -0.59 -5.03
C GLY A 213 5.70 -0.93 -5.96
N PHE A 214 5.96 -1.75 -6.98
CA PHE A 214 4.93 -2.24 -7.88
C PHE A 214 4.27 -3.51 -7.33
N ASN A 215 5.02 -4.31 -6.59
CA ASN A 215 4.58 -5.50 -5.86
C ASN A 215 5.31 -5.59 -4.51
N ALA A 216 4.80 -6.43 -3.61
CA ALA A 216 5.53 -6.76 -2.39
C ALA A 216 6.87 -7.43 -2.75
N SER A 217 7.97 -6.93 -2.17
CA SER A 217 9.31 -7.46 -2.46
C SER A 217 10.09 -7.67 -1.17
N GLU A 218 10.17 -8.93 -0.74
CA GLU A 218 11.02 -9.35 0.38
C GLU A 218 12.50 -9.09 0.07
N ARG A 219 12.94 -9.35 -1.17
CA ARG A 219 14.32 -9.09 -1.61
C ARG A 219 14.72 -7.63 -1.47
N LEU A 220 13.83 -6.69 -1.81
CA LEU A 220 14.11 -5.27 -1.63
C LEU A 220 14.22 -4.92 -0.14
N LEU A 221 13.33 -5.46 0.69
CA LEU A 221 13.37 -5.25 2.15
C LEU A 221 14.67 -5.81 2.76
N ALA A 222 15.06 -7.03 2.39
CA ALA A 222 16.30 -7.66 2.84
C ALA A 222 17.53 -6.83 2.44
N LYS A 223 17.60 -6.36 1.19
CA LYS A 223 18.67 -5.47 0.72
C LYS A 223 18.78 -4.20 1.59
N ARG A 224 17.66 -3.63 2.04
CA ARG A 224 17.65 -2.42 2.87
C ARG A 224 18.07 -2.71 4.31
N GLN A 225 17.67 -3.86 4.85
CA GLN A 225 18.16 -4.35 6.15
C GLN A 225 19.68 -4.59 6.14
N GLU A 226 20.22 -5.19 5.08
CA GLU A 226 21.66 -5.35 4.88
C GLU A 226 22.38 -4.00 4.79
N GLN A 227 21.79 -3.01 4.08
CA GLN A 227 22.34 -1.66 4.00
C GLN A 227 22.36 -0.95 5.37
N LEU A 228 21.30 -1.08 6.17
CA LEU A 228 21.28 -0.56 7.54
C LEU A 228 22.36 -1.21 8.40
N LYS A 229 22.53 -2.53 8.29
CA LYS A 229 23.62 -3.25 8.96
C LYS A 229 24.99 -2.71 8.53
N ALA A 230 25.21 -2.50 7.23
CA ALA A 230 26.46 -1.94 6.73
C ALA A 230 26.75 -0.53 7.29
N TYR A 231 25.73 0.31 7.46
CA TYR A 231 25.89 1.61 8.13
C TYR A 231 26.32 1.49 9.59
N LYS A 232 25.74 0.53 10.33
CA LYS A 232 26.12 0.27 11.73
C LYS A 232 27.53 -0.31 11.83
N ASP A 233 27.87 -1.26 10.96
CA ASP A 233 29.21 -1.87 10.91
C ASP A 233 30.28 -0.83 10.54
N ALA A 234 29.93 0.20 9.75
CA ALA A 234 30.78 1.35 9.45
C ALA A 234 30.84 2.42 10.56
N GLY A 235 30.19 2.19 11.71
CA GLY A 235 30.21 3.10 12.86
C GLY A 235 29.40 4.39 12.68
N LYS A 236 28.45 4.44 11.74
CA LYS A 236 27.56 5.61 11.60
C LYS A 236 26.66 5.73 12.84
N ALA A 237 26.54 6.95 13.36
CA ALA A 237 25.72 7.25 14.52
C ALA A 237 24.23 6.95 14.26
N GLU A 238 23.48 6.54 15.29
CA GLU A 238 22.05 6.20 15.18
C GLU A 238 21.19 7.40 14.72
N ASP A 239 21.61 8.62 15.05
CA ASP A 239 20.93 9.85 14.67
C ASP A 239 21.39 10.42 13.33
N SER A 240 22.38 9.80 12.67
CA SER A 240 22.84 10.19 11.33
C SER A 240 21.71 10.09 10.30
N ARG A 241 21.78 10.92 9.26
CA ARG A 241 20.78 10.94 8.17
C ARG A 241 20.64 9.56 7.52
N GLU A 242 21.76 8.89 7.27
CA GLU A 242 21.83 7.60 6.59
C GLU A 242 21.10 6.52 7.40
N VAL A 243 21.43 6.38 8.68
CA VAL A 243 20.79 5.40 9.57
C VAL A 243 19.30 5.71 9.72
N ARG A 244 18.96 6.97 10.01
CA ARG A 244 17.58 7.43 10.20
C ARG A 244 16.71 7.18 8.97
N THR A 245 17.16 7.63 7.80
CA THR A 245 16.37 7.48 6.56
C THR A 245 16.30 6.03 6.08
N GLU A 246 17.32 5.21 6.37
CA GLU A 246 17.27 3.77 6.09
C GLU A 246 16.25 3.06 6.97
N ILE A 247 16.20 3.36 8.27
CA ILE A 247 15.16 2.85 9.18
C ILE A 247 13.77 3.23 8.66
N LEU A 248 13.56 4.49 8.28
CA LEU A 248 12.28 4.94 7.71
C LEU A 248 11.94 4.19 6.41
N ASN A 249 12.94 3.93 5.55
CA ASN A 249 12.71 3.17 4.32
C ASN A 249 12.30 1.73 4.63
N ILE A 250 12.99 1.05 5.56
CA ILE A 250 12.65 -0.31 6.01
C ILE A 250 11.25 -0.33 6.62
N MET A 251 10.89 0.62 7.49
CA MET A 251 9.55 0.70 8.07
C MET A 251 8.47 0.84 6.99
N GLY A 252 8.65 1.77 6.05
CA GLY A 252 7.68 1.97 4.98
C GLY A 252 7.61 0.80 3.99
N LEU A 253 8.73 0.14 3.69
CA LEU A 253 8.76 -1.08 2.87
C LEU A 253 8.13 -2.28 3.59
N THR A 254 8.30 -2.39 4.91
CA THR A 254 7.58 -3.39 5.74
C THR A 254 6.07 -3.19 5.62
N TRP A 255 5.59 -1.94 5.69
CA TRP A 255 4.18 -1.64 5.44
C TRP A 255 3.74 -2.04 4.02
N MET A 256 4.53 -1.70 2.99
CA MET A 256 4.21 -2.07 1.60
C MET A 256 4.18 -3.59 1.39
N TYR A 257 5.09 -4.30 2.03
CA TYR A 257 5.21 -5.75 1.99
C TYR A 257 4.00 -6.40 2.67
N GLN A 258 3.72 -6.06 3.93
CA GLN A 258 2.61 -6.63 4.71
C GLN A 258 1.26 -6.37 4.04
N THR A 259 1.01 -5.13 3.60
CA THR A 259 -0.25 -4.79 2.88
C THR A 259 -0.36 -5.47 1.52
N GLY A 260 0.75 -5.64 0.80
CA GLY A 260 0.78 -6.38 -0.45
C GLY A 260 0.48 -7.87 -0.24
N ARG A 261 1.08 -8.50 0.76
CA ARG A 261 0.85 -9.91 1.10
C ARG A 261 -0.60 -10.18 1.50
N VAL A 262 -1.20 -9.29 2.31
CA VAL A 262 -2.62 -9.39 2.65
C VAL A 262 -3.51 -9.22 1.42
N ARG A 263 -3.22 -8.23 0.56
CA ARG A 263 -3.98 -8.05 -0.68
C ARG A 263 -3.90 -9.30 -1.56
N ASP A 264 -2.71 -9.88 -1.73
CA ASP A 264 -2.52 -11.05 -2.58
C ASP A 264 -3.25 -12.28 -1.99
N LEU A 265 -3.23 -12.45 -0.67
CA LEU A 265 -4.01 -13.48 0.03
C LEU A 265 -5.52 -13.30 -0.20
N LEU A 266 -6.05 -12.09 0.04
CA LEU A 266 -7.47 -11.78 -0.15
C LEU A 266 -7.89 -11.95 -1.61
N ALA A 267 -7.04 -11.50 -2.53
CA ALA A 267 -7.31 -11.61 -3.96
C ALA A 267 -7.33 -13.08 -4.41
N SER A 268 -6.38 -13.90 -3.93
CA SER A 268 -6.38 -15.34 -4.23
C SER A 268 -7.65 -16.02 -3.71
N HIS A 269 -8.05 -15.71 -2.48
CA HIS A 269 -9.28 -16.24 -1.89
C HIS A 269 -10.53 -15.83 -2.68
N ASN A 270 -10.59 -14.57 -3.12
CA ASN A 270 -11.72 -14.02 -3.88
C ASN A 270 -11.57 -14.19 -5.41
N ARG A 271 -10.62 -15.00 -5.90
CA ARG A 271 -10.41 -15.26 -7.34
C ARG A 271 -10.18 -13.99 -8.18
N ILE A 272 -9.47 -13.03 -7.60
CA ILE A 272 -9.07 -11.77 -8.23
C ILE A 272 -7.58 -11.82 -8.55
N ILE A 273 -7.21 -11.24 -9.67
CA ILE A 273 -5.84 -10.93 -10.07
C ILE A 273 -5.60 -9.45 -9.78
N PRO A 274 -4.86 -9.12 -8.71
CA PRO A 274 -4.51 -7.74 -8.43
C PRO A 274 -3.31 -7.30 -9.28
N LEU A 275 -3.40 -6.13 -9.88
CA LEU A 275 -2.33 -5.48 -10.62
C LEU A 275 -2.09 -4.11 -10.00
N SER A 276 -0.88 -3.82 -9.52
CA SER A 276 -0.53 -2.43 -9.16
C SER A 276 0.19 -1.78 -10.34
N PHE A 277 -0.33 -0.66 -10.82
CA PHE A 277 0.37 0.18 -11.79
C PHE A 277 1.48 0.98 -11.10
N HIS A 278 1.20 1.51 -9.91
CA HIS A 278 2.19 2.11 -9.04
C HIS A 278 1.70 2.13 -7.59
N ARG A 279 2.64 2.15 -6.63
CA ARG A 279 2.36 2.48 -5.24
C ARG A 279 3.49 3.37 -4.74
N PHE A 280 3.13 4.56 -4.31
CA PHE A 280 4.03 5.57 -3.76
C PHE A 280 3.43 6.13 -2.47
N GLY A 281 4.30 6.40 -1.51
CA GLY A 281 3.96 6.96 -0.21
C GLY A 281 5.17 7.54 0.46
N ARG A 282 4.99 7.99 1.70
CA ARG A 282 6.10 8.38 2.57
C ARG A 282 6.01 7.68 3.92
N MET A 283 7.16 7.28 4.42
CA MET A 283 7.39 7.06 5.84
C MET A 283 8.15 8.28 6.37
N ALA A 284 7.68 8.86 7.46
CA ALA A 284 8.18 10.13 7.95
C ALA A 284 8.51 10.06 9.44
N GLN A 285 9.54 10.83 9.82
CA GLN A 285 9.82 11.21 11.20
C GLN A 285 9.75 12.73 11.30
N GLU A 286 8.79 13.18 12.10
CA GLU A 286 8.65 14.57 12.56
C GLU A 286 8.67 14.54 14.10
N GLU A 287 7.67 15.10 14.78
CA GLU A 287 7.46 14.87 16.23
C GLU A 287 7.22 13.38 16.56
N GLY A 288 6.80 12.59 15.57
CA GLY A 288 6.64 11.15 15.67
C GLY A 288 6.73 10.47 14.30
N PHE A 289 6.62 9.15 14.33
CA PHE A 289 6.63 8.32 13.13
C PHE A 289 5.22 8.25 12.51
N TYR A 290 5.13 8.33 11.19
CA TYR A 290 3.89 8.05 10.48
C TYR A 290 4.14 7.55 9.06
N VAL A 291 3.18 6.80 8.53
CA VAL A 291 3.13 6.33 7.14
C VAL A 291 1.93 6.96 6.43
N ASP A 292 2.12 7.49 5.22
CA ASP A 292 1.05 7.96 4.34
C ASP A 292 1.29 7.46 2.91
N VAL A 293 0.52 6.46 2.50
CA VAL A 293 0.61 5.87 1.15
C VAL A 293 -0.64 6.23 0.36
N GLY A 294 -0.63 7.45 -0.17
CA GLY A 294 -1.78 8.05 -0.83
C GLY A 294 -1.77 8.00 -2.37
N LEU A 295 -0.63 7.65 -2.99
CA LEU A 295 -0.46 7.67 -4.44
C LEU A 295 -0.35 6.23 -4.95
N GLN A 296 -1.50 5.59 -5.12
CA GLN A 296 -1.57 4.18 -5.51
C GLN A 296 -2.61 4.02 -6.61
N ALA A 297 -2.17 3.49 -7.75
CA ALA A 297 -3.04 3.06 -8.83
C ALA A 297 -2.93 1.55 -9.01
N SER A 298 -4.09 0.90 -9.10
CA SER A 298 -4.20 -0.53 -9.31
C SER A 298 -5.39 -0.85 -10.22
N SER A 299 -5.33 -2.03 -10.81
CA SER A 299 -6.44 -2.68 -11.50
C SER A 299 -6.65 -4.05 -10.89
N THR A 300 -7.84 -4.58 -11.05
CA THR A 300 -8.19 -5.94 -10.68
C THR A 300 -8.96 -6.58 -11.82
N ARG A 301 -8.84 -7.90 -11.94
CA ARG A 301 -9.64 -8.70 -12.87
C ARG A 301 -9.99 -10.02 -12.20
N SER A 302 -11.17 -10.54 -12.46
CA SER A 302 -11.49 -11.91 -12.06
C SER A 302 -10.63 -12.89 -12.83
N ASP A 303 -10.23 -13.96 -12.16
CA ASP A 303 -9.30 -14.95 -12.71
C ASP A 303 -9.94 -15.99 -13.64
N ASP A 304 -11.24 -15.87 -13.85
CA ASP A 304 -12.09 -16.64 -14.75
C ASP A 304 -12.66 -15.76 -15.87
N GLY A 305 -12.28 -14.49 -15.93
CA GLY A 305 -12.77 -13.52 -16.91
C GLY A 305 -14.21 -13.05 -16.66
N VAL A 306 -14.90 -13.56 -15.63
CA VAL A 306 -16.27 -13.17 -15.30
C VAL A 306 -16.25 -11.83 -14.57
N LYS A 307 -16.99 -10.85 -15.06
CA LYS A 307 -17.15 -9.59 -14.34
C LYS A 307 -17.94 -9.82 -13.04
N ASP A 308 -17.28 -9.63 -11.91
CA ASP A 308 -17.86 -9.78 -10.57
C ASP A 308 -17.33 -8.64 -9.70
N ASP A 309 -18.08 -7.54 -9.68
CA ASP A 309 -17.72 -6.34 -8.92
C ASP A 309 -17.73 -6.63 -7.40
N GLY A 310 -18.53 -7.60 -6.93
CA GLY A 310 -18.61 -7.98 -5.52
C GLY A 310 -17.34 -8.64 -5.00
N ARG A 311 -16.68 -9.49 -5.81
CA ARG A 311 -15.35 -10.05 -5.46
C ARG A 311 -14.31 -8.95 -5.29
N PHE A 312 -14.34 -7.94 -6.15
CA PHE A 312 -13.42 -6.80 -6.05
C PHE A 312 -13.68 -5.96 -4.81
N ASP A 313 -14.93 -5.59 -4.56
CA ASP A 313 -15.32 -4.79 -3.40
C ASP A 313 -14.92 -5.49 -2.09
N ASN A 314 -15.08 -6.81 -2.00
CA ASN A 314 -14.63 -7.59 -0.85
C ASN A 314 -13.13 -7.47 -0.59
N VAL A 315 -12.30 -7.62 -1.64
CA VAL A 315 -10.84 -7.46 -1.53
C VAL A 315 -10.46 -6.05 -1.11
N PHE A 316 -11.12 -5.04 -1.70
CA PHE A 316 -10.85 -3.64 -1.39
C PHE A 316 -11.25 -3.27 0.05
N HIS A 317 -12.46 -3.63 0.49
CA HIS A 317 -12.98 -3.30 1.81
C HIS A 317 -12.20 -3.99 2.91
N LEU A 318 -11.98 -5.30 2.81
CA LEU A 318 -11.17 -6.03 3.79
C LEU A 318 -9.72 -5.56 3.77
N GLY A 319 -9.13 -5.42 2.58
CA GLY A 319 -7.75 -4.95 2.42
C GLY A 319 -7.52 -3.55 3.01
N SER A 320 -8.53 -2.68 2.99
CA SER A 320 -8.45 -1.35 3.60
C SER A 320 -8.38 -1.40 5.12
N LEU A 321 -9.12 -2.32 5.77
CA LEU A 321 -9.05 -2.52 7.22
C LEU A 321 -7.66 -2.99 7.65
N PHE A 322 -7.10 -3.97 6.94
CA PHE A 322 -5.74 -4.44 7.20
C PHE A 322 -4.69 -3.38 6.91
N SER A 323 -4.84 -2.62 5.82
CA SER A 323 -3.92 -1.53 5.51
C SER A 323 -3.89 -0.49 6.63
N SER A 324 -5.05 -0.12 7.16
CA SER A 324 -5.12 0.77 8.32
C SER A 324 -4.55 0.12 9.59
N ALA A 325 -4.77 -1.19 9.80
CA ALA A 325 -4.13 -1.89 10.91
C ALA A 325 -2.59 -1.84 10.81
N MET A 326 -2.04 -2.01 9.61
CA MET A 326 -0.60 -1.95 9.41
C MET A 326 -0.01 -0.54 9.58
N GLU A 327 -0.80 0.54 9.41
CA GLU A 327 -0.33 1.92 9.64
C GLU A 327 0.18 2.10 11.08
N HIS A 328 -0.52 1.55 12.07
CA HIS A 328 -0.08 1.59 13.47
C HIS A 328 0.79 0.38 13.83
N GLY A 329 0.48 -0.80 13.28
CA GLY A 329 1.16 -2.05 13.60
C GLY A 329 2.65 -2.04 13.25
N VAL A 330 3.04 -1.49 12.10
CA VAL A 330 4.46 -1.38 11.71
C VAL A 330 5.23 -0.48 12.67
N ILE A 331 4.65 0.64 13.10
CA ILE A 331 5.29 1.54 14.06
C ILE A 331 5.48 0.81 15.39
N GLN A 332 4.45 0.12 15.88
CA GLN A 332 4.51 -0.64 17.13
C GLN A 332 5.49 -1.82 17.09
N GLN A 333 5.63 -2.47 15.94
CA GLN A 333 6.57 -3.59 15.75
C GLN A 333 8.03 -3.12 15.71
N MET A 334 8.26 -1.92 15.18
CA MET A 334 9.60 -1.46 14.83
C MET A 334 10.12 -0.34 15.74
N GLN A 335 9.30 0.19 16.64
CA GLN A 335 9.66 1.24 17.58
C GLN A 335 9.21 0.83 18.99
N ALA A 336 10.16 0.88 19.92
CA ALA A 336 9.92 0.61 21.33
C ALA A 336 10.34 1.83 22.18
N LYS A 337 9.61 2.05 23.26
CA LYS A 337 9.96 2.98 24.33
C LYS A 337 11.20 2.45 25.08
N ALA A 338 11.79 3.30 25.92
CA ALA A 338 12.99 2.93 26.69
C ALA A 338 12.79 1.72 27.62
N ASP A 339 11.56 1.44 28.04
CA ASP A 339 11.17 0.29 28.85
C ASP A 339 10.91 -0.99 28.03
N GLY A 340 11.13 -0.95 26.71
CA GLY A 340 10.89 -2.07 25.79
C GLY A 340 9.42 -2.23 25.34
N SER A 341 8.49 -1.42 25.87
CA SER A 341 7.09 -1.45 25.43
C SER A 341 6.90 -0.73 24.08
N PRO A 342 5.93 -1.13 23.24
CA PRO A 342 5.71 -0.48 21.96
C PRO A 342 5.13 0.94 22.12
N TYR A 343 5.38 1.82 21.14
CA TYR A 343 4.73 3.14 21.09
C TYR A 343 3.21 3.05 20.85
N ASP A 344 2.46 4.03 21.34
CA ASP A 344 1.02 4.12 21.09
C ASP A 344 0.75 4.75 19.71
N ALA A 345 0.76 3.91 18.67
CA ALA A 345 0.52 4.35 17.30
C ALA A 345 -0.97 4.37 16.95
N VAL A 346 -1.36 5.31 16.08
CA VAL A 346 -2.77 5.58 15.75
C VAL A 346 -3.08 5.19 14.32
N SER A 347 -4.21 4.54 14.11
CA SER A 347 -4.84 4.29 12.81
C SER A 347 -6.35 4.36 12.94
N THR A 348 -7.10 4.37 11.83
CA THR A 348 -8.56 4.33 11.89
C THR A 348 -9.06 3.12 12.67
N VAL A 349 -8.57 1.92 12.36
CA VAL A 349 -9.03 0.70 13.05
C VAL A 349 -8.58 0.66 14.50
N ASN A 350 -7.41 1.22 14.84
CA ASN A 350 -6.96 1.27 16.22
C ASN A 350 -7.82 2.23 17.04
N ILE A 351 -8.18 3.41 16.51
CA ILE A 351 -9.10 4.33 17.19
C ILE A 351 -10.45 3.66 17.45
N LEU A 352 -10.99 2.93 16.48
CA LEU A 352 -12.26 2.22 16.65
C LEU A 352 -12.15 1.14 17.75
N ARG A 353 -11.03 0.39 17.78
CA ARG A 353 -10.75 -0.58 18.85
C ARG A 353 -10.69 0.09 20.21
N GLU A 354 -9.87 1.13 20.35
CA GLU A 354 -9.66 1.85 21.60
C GLU A 354 -10.94 2.52 22.10
N ALA A 355 -11.75 3.09 21.20
CA ALA A 355 -13.02 3.68 21.56
C ALA A 355 -14.02 2.65 22.09
N ASN A 356 -14.03 1.42 21.57
CA ASN A 356 -15.05 0.43 21.90
C ASN A 356 -14.65 -0.57 23.00
N LYS A 357 -13.40 -0.54 23.48
CA LYS A 357 -12.88 -1.57 24.39
C LYS A 357 -13.55 -1.51 25.77
N GLY A 358 -14.17 -2.61 26.20
CA GLY A 358 -14.65 -2.82 27.57
C GLY A 358 -15.98 -2.15 27.91
N ALA A 359 -16.50 -2.40 29.12
CA ALA A 359 -17.85 -1.99 29.55
C ALA A 359 -18.08 -0.47 29.56
N SER A 360 -17.02 0.33 29.66
CA SER A 360 -17.05 1.80 29.62
C SER A 360 -16.70 2.37 28.23
N GLY A 361 -16.61 1.52 27.20
CA GLY A 361 -16.29 1.92 25.84
C GLY A 361 -17.34 2.86 25.24
N GLN A 362 -16.88 3.82 24.45
CA GLN A 362 -17.73 4.74 23.69
C GLN A 362 -18.56 3.99 22.64
N LYS A 363 -19.80 4.45 22.47
CA LYS A 363 -20.69 3.98 21.42
C LYS A 363 -20.20 4.51 20.07
N LEU A 364 -19.87 3.58 19.16
CA LEU A 364 -19.49 3.90 17.80
C LEU A 364 -20.74 3.89 16.92
N PHE A 365 -20.88 4.91 16.07
CA PHE A 365 -22.02 5.05 15.18
C PHE A 365 -21.60 4.91 13.72
N LEU A 366 -22.42 4.22 12.94
CA LEU A 366 -22.33 4.19 11.49
C LEU A 366 -22.70 5.57 10.95
N ALA A 367 -21.74 6.24 10.30
CA ALA A 367 -21.98 7.54 9.70
C ALA A 367 -22.93 7.42 8.49
N ARG A 368 -24.22 7.69 8.71
CA ARG A 368 -25.23 7.89 7.66
C ARG A 368 -25.51 9.38 7.47
N ALA A 369 -25.91 9.77 6.26
CA ALA A 369 -26.15 11.16 5.91
C ALA A 369 -27.13 11.88 6.86
N SER A 370 -28.06 11.15 7.48
CA SER A 370 -29.06 11.68 8.42
C SER A 370 -28.60 11.80 9.89
N LYS A 371 -27.38 11.37 10.26
CA LYS A 371 -26.89 11.36 11.66
C LYS A 371 -25.63 12.18 11.92
N LEU A 372 -25.17 12.96 10.94
CA LEU A 372 -23.96 13.79 11.05
C LEU A 372 -24.13 15.04 11.93
N GLU A 373 -25.35 15.40 12.34
CA GLU A 373 -25.60 16.66 13.05
C GLU A 373 -25.32 16.62 14.56
N HIS A 374 -25.22 15.44 15.19
CA HIS A 374 -25.26 15.39 16.67
C HIS A 374 -23.94 15.13 17.41
N HIS A 375 -22.86 14.73 16.75
CA HIS A 375 -21.57 14.47 17.41
C HIS A 375 -20.43 15.17 16.68
N GLN A 376 -20.12 16.40 17.11
CA GLN A 376 -18.91 17.12 16.73
C GLN A 376 -17.66 16.46 17.35
N ILE A 377 -17.24 15.32 16.80
CA ILE A 377 -15.81 14.99 16.83
C ILE A 377 -15.18 15.90 15.79
N GLN A 378 -14.49 16.96 16.23
CA GLN A 378 -13.85 17.93 15.33
C GLN A 378 -12.96 17.19 14.29
N PRO A 379 -13.34 17.20 13.00
CA PRO A 379 -12.87 16.19 12.05
C PRO A 379 -11.67 16.66 11.22
N HIS A 380 -10.66 17.27 11.84
CA HIS A 380 -9.45 17.64 11.10
C HIS A 380 -8.63 16.41 10.64
N ARG A 381 -8.81 15.23 11.27
CA ARG A 381 -8.17 13.96 10.88
C ARG A 381 -9.05 13.01 10.05
N ILE A 382 -10.39 13.07 10.17
CA ILE A 382 -11.31 12.12 9.51
C ILE A 382 -11.77 12.61 8.10
N GLN A 383 -11.80 13.93 7.85
CA GLN A 383 -12.20 14.47 6.54
C GLN A 383 -11.27 14.05 5.39
N ARG A 384 -10.00 13.68 5.65
CA ARG A 384 -9.08 13.20 4.61
C ARG A 384 -9.44 11.81 4.08
N HIS A 385 -10.16 10.98 4.83
CA HIS A 385 -10.55 9.64 4.40
C HIS A 385 -11.91 9.65 3.69
N GLN A 386 -12.87 10.47 4.13
CA GLN A 386 -14.19 10.56 3.48
C GLN A 386 -14.16 11.29 2.13
N ARG A 387 -13.24 12.26 1.92
CA ARG A 387 -12.99 12.81 0.58
C ARG A 387 -12.35 11.78 -0.38
N ARG A 388 -11.56 10.82 0.13
CA ARG A 388 -10.95 9.72 -0.66
C ARG A 388 -12.01 8.74 -1.20
N VAL A 389 -13.05 8.42 -0.43
CA VAL A 389 -14.13 7.51 -0.86
C VAL A 389 -15.03 8.16 -1.93
N ARG A 390 -15.30 9.47 -1.81
CA ARG A 390 -16.10 10.20 -2.80
C ARG A 390 -15.36 10.48 -4.12
N SER A 391 -14.04 10.75 -4.07
CA SER A 391 -13.25 10.93 -5.29
C SER A 391 -13.04 9.61 -6.04
N TRP A 392 -12.88 8.48 -5.32
CA TRP A 392 -12.78 7.14 -5.92
C TRP A 392 -14.05 6.71 -6.65
N GLY A 393 -15.23 6.91 -6.03
CA GLY A 393 -16.51 6.61 -6.69
C GLY A 393 -16.84 7.55 -7.86
N ALA A 394 -16.29 8.76 -7.88
CA ALA A 394 -16.47 9.71 -8.98
C ALA A 394 -15.54 9.40 -10.17
N LEU A 395 -14.25 9.10 -9.92
CA LEU A 395 -13.28 8.76 -10.97
C LEU A 395 -13.69 7.46 -11.70
N HIS A 396 -14.17 6.46 -10.96
CA HIS A 396 -14.67 5.21 -11.54
C HIS A 396 -15.98 5.36 -12.32
N ARG A 397 -16.79 6.40 -12.06
CA ARG A 397 -17.97 6.72 -12.88
C ARG A 397 -17.61 7.53 -14.12
N GLN A 398 -16.62 8.42 -14.01
CA GLN A 398 -16.14 9.22 -15.13
C GLN A 398 -15.34 8.39 -16.16
N GLN A 399 -14.60 7.37 -15.72
CA GLN A 399 -13.98 6.39 -16.62
C GLN A 399 -15.00 5.45 -17.29
N ARG A 400 -16.18 5.23 -16.70
CA ARG A 400 -17.26 4.42 -17.31
C ARG A 400 -18.05 5.18 -18.39
N GLN A 401 -18.16 6.50 -18.28
CA GLN A 401 -18.85 7.33 -19.28
C GLN A 401 -18.00 7.62 -20.54
N ARG A 402 -16.70 7.33 -20.51
CA ARG A 402 -15.79 7.52 -21.65
C ARG A 402 -15.44 6.22 -22.39
N GLY A 403 -16.01 5.09 -21.97
CA GLY A 403 -15.81 3.77 -22.57
C GLY A 403 -17.12 3.08 -22.97
N ALA A 404 -18.20 3.85 -23.15
CA ALA A 404 -19.45 3.41 -23.75
C ALA A 404 -19.59 4.06 -25.12
#